data_AF-A0A3D5P7E2-F1
#
_entry.id   AF-A0A3D5P7E2-F1
#
_cell.length_a   1.000
_cell.length_b   1.000
_cell.length_c   1.000
_cell.angle_alpha   90.00
_cell.angle_beta   90.00
_cell.angle_gamma   90.00
#
_symmetry.space_group_name_H-M   'P 1'
#
loop_
_entity.id
_entity.type
_entity.pdbx_description
1 polymer ?
#
loop_
_entity_poly.entity_id
_entity_poly.type
_entity_poly.pdbx_seq_one_letter_code
_entity_poly.pdbx_strand_id
1 'polypeptide(L)'
;MKRIEKIFFELNHCPSERGATAGELAEKLGLSRANVSNDLNCLCKEGKVCKSGTKPVYYRPSQSAKRQNSDNILDMFAKSNPSLFHCVEQAKAAVLYPPHGMHMMLFGETGVGKSMFAEMIYHYACESGHLVDNAPFVVFNCADYSDNPQLLVSQLMGTKKGAYTGADADRPGLLEKADGGVLFLDEVHRLPPQG
;
A
#
# COMPACT_ATOMS: atom_id res chain seq x y z
N MET A 1 15.88 -4.77 21.25
CA MET A 1 15.72 -5.79 20.18
C MET A 1 15.75 -7.18 20.81
N LYS A 2 14.68 -7.96 20.64
CA LYS A 2 14.57 -9.32 21.18
C LYS A 2 15.55 -10.27 20.46
N ARG A 3 15.92 -11.38 21.10
CA ARG A 3 16.85 -12.39 20.52
C ARG A 3 16.37 -12.92 19.16
N ILE A 4 15.08 -13.23 19.06
CA ILE A 4 14.45 -13.73 17.83
C ILE A 4 14.53 -12.73 16.67
N GLU A 5 14.41 -11.43 16.97
CA GLU A 5 14.54 -10.35 15.96
C GLU A 5 15.98 -10.25 15.45
N LYS A 6 16.99 -10.40 16.33
CA LYS A 6 18.40 -10.41 15.93
C LYS A 6 18.73 -11.61 15.02
N ILE A 7 18.20 -12.80 15.34
CA ILE A 7 18.40 -14.00 14.53
C ILE A 7 17.75 -13.84 13.15
N PHE A 8 16.53 -13.29 13.09
CA PHE A 8 15.85 -13.03 11.83
C PHE A 8 16.58 -11.98 10.98
N PHE A 9 17.05 -10.90 11.60
CA PHE A 9 17.84 -9.87 10.94
C PHE A 9 19.11 -10.45 10.32
N GLU A 10 19.86 -11.25 11.08
CA GLU A 10 21.11 -11.86 10.61
C GLU A 10 20.86 -12.83 9.44
N LEU A 11 19.78 -13.60 9.51
CA LEU A 11 19.39 -14.52 8.44
C LEU A 11 19.01 -13.79 7.15
N ASN A 12 18.39 -12.61 7.23
CA ASN A 12 18.05 -11.77 6.07
C ASN A 12 19.29 -11.17 5.37
N HIS A 13 20.38 -10.96 6.12
CA HIS A 13 21.63 -10.39 5.60
C HIS A 13 22.66 -11.48 5.26
N CYS A 14 22.26 -12.75 5.26
CA CYS A 14 23.14 -13.84 4.90
C CYS A 14 23.33 -13.87 3.36
N PRO A 15 24.56 -13.74 2.84
CA PRO A 15 24.83 -13.65 1.40
C PRO A 15 24.63 -14.99 0.66
N SER A 16 24.31 -16.07 1.36
CA SER A 16 24.23 -17.41 0.77
C SER A 16 22.82 -17.76 0.28
N GLU A 17 22.69 -18.10 -1.00
CA GLU A 17 21.42 -18.57 -1.58
C GLU A 17 20.89 -19.84 -0.90
N ARG A 18 21.79 -20.65 -0.32
CA ARG A 18 21.43 -21.87 0.42
C ARG A 18 20.77 -21.59 1.77
N GLY A 19 20.84 -20.35 2.27
CA GLY A 19 20.48 -19.98 3.63
C GLY A 19 21.56 -20.32 4.64
N ALA A 20 21.20 -20.33 5.93
CA ALA A 20 22.11 -20.61 7.04
C ALA A 20 21.58 -21.71 7.96
N THR A 21 22.48 -22.48 8.54
CA THR A 21 22.15 -23.46 9.57
C THR A 21 22.05 -22.78 10.95
N ALA A 22 21.37 -23.44 11.88
CA ALA A 22 21.34 -22.97 13.27
C ALA A 22 22.73 -22.93 13.93
N GLY A 23 23.69 -23.71 13.43
CA GLY A 23 25.08 -23.70 13.90
C GLY A 23 25.82 -22.46 13.43
N GLU A 24 25.79 -22.19 12.12
CA GLU A 24 26.42 -21.01 11.50
C GLU A 24 25.90 -19.70 12.13
N LEU A 25 24.58 -19.60 12.37
CA LEU A 25 23.98 -18.43 13.03
C LEU A 25 24.34 -18.33 14.52
N ALA A 26 24.48 -19.47 15.20
CA ALA A 26 24.85 -19.49 16.62
C ALA A 26 26.29 -19.01 16.83
N GLU A 27 27.23 -19.47 16.00
CA GLU A 27 28.62 -19.01 16.02
C GLU A 27 28.71 -17.51 15.74
N LYS A 28 27.99 -17.02 14.73
CA LYS A 28 28.03 -15.61 14.34
C LYS A 28 27.44 -14.67 15.39
N LEU A 29 26.38 -15.09 16.08
CA LEU A 29 25.67 -14.28 17.07
C LEU A 29 26.15 -14.50 18.51
N GLY A 30 27.10 -15.41 18.74
CA GLY A 30 27.53 -15.79 20.09
C GLY A 30 26.40 -16.39 20.93
N LEU A 31 25.48 -17.12 20.30
CA LEU A 31 24.31 -17.73 20.94
C LEU A 31 24.44 -19.25 20.99
N SER A 32 23.66 -19.91 21.85
CA SER A 32 23.61 -21.38 21.81
C SER A 32 22.83 -21.87 20.58
N ARG A 33 23.34 -22.92 19.93
CA ARG A 33 22.66 -23.59 18.80
C ARG A 33 21.21 -23.96 19.12
N ALA A 34 20.95 -24.42 20.35
CA ALA A 34 19.61 -24.82 20.79
C ALA A 34 18.64 -23.63 20.80
N ASN A 35 19.07 -22.48 21.33
CA ASN A 35 18.27 -21.26 21.35
C ASN A 35 17.98 -20.74 19.94
N VAL A 36 19.00 -20.73 19.08
CA VAL A 36 18.85 -20.31 17.69
C VAL A 36 17.90 -21.23 16.92
N SER A 37 18.04 -22.55 17.10
CA SER A 37 17.15 -23.52 16.45
C SER A 37 15.70 -23.39 16.93
N ASN A 38 15.46 -23.11 18.22
CA ASN A 38 14.11 -22.90 18.74
C ASN A 38 13.48 -21.64 18.15
N ASP A 39 14.21 -20.53 18.12
CA ASP A 39 13.74 -19.27 17.56
C ASP A 39 13.48 -19.38 16.04
N LEU A 40 14.35 -20.06 15.29
CA LEU A 40 14.14 -20.33 13.86
C LEU A 40 12.92 -21.23 13.60
N ASN A 41 12.65 -22.20 14.48
CA ASN A 41 11.45 -23.01 14.39
C ASN A 41 10.18 -22.19 14.70
N CYS A 42 10.23 -21.23 15.63
CA CYS A 42 9.15 -20.28 15.84
C CYS A 42 8.92 -19.41 14.59
N LEU A 43 9.98 -18.87 13.99
CA LEU A 43 9.90 -18.09 12.75
C LEU A 43 9.37 -18.93 11.57
N CYS A 44 9.63 -20.24 11.53
CA CYS A 44 9.02 -21.16 10.57
C CYS A 44 7.51 -21.30 10.80
N LYS A 45 7.06 -21.43 12.06
CA LYS A 45 5.63 -21.49 12.40
C LYS A 45 4.90 -20.21 12.05
N GLU A 46 5.56 -19.06 12.17
CA GLU A 46 5.06 -17.74 11.78
C GLU A 46 5.10 -17.50 10.26
N GLY A 47 5.61 -18.43 9.45
CA GLY A 47 5.71 -18.28 7.99
C GLY A 47 6.79 -17.30 7.50
N LYS A 48 7.61 -16.74 8.40
CA LYS A 48 8.67 -15.76 8.06
C LYS A 48 9.93 -16.42 7.52
N VAL A 49 10.20 -17.64 7.96
CA VAL A 49 11.38 -18.44 7.57
C VAL A 49 10.91 -19.78 7.02
N CYS A 50 11.63 -20.32 6.04
CA CYS A 50 11.42 -21.67 5.54
C CYS A 50 12.67 -22.51 5.77
N LYS A 51 12.46 -23.80 6.05
CA LYS A 51 13.52 -24.77 6.30
C LYS A 51 13.64 -25.76 5.14
N SER A 52 14.86 -26.16 4.83
CA SER A 52 15.17 -27.14 3.78
C SER A 52 16.28 -28.10 4.23
N GLY A 53 16.21 -29.33 3.74
CA GLY A 53 17.15 -30.40 4.09
C GLY A 53 16.83 -31.09 5.42
N THR A 54 17.55 -32.19 5.67
CA THR A 54 17.36 -33.05 6.86
C THR A 54 18.58 -33.04 7.77
N LYS A 55 19.81 -33.12 7.23
CA LYS A 55 21.08 -32.95 7.96
C LYS A 55 22.21 -32.45 7.03
N PRO A 56 22.71 -31.21 7.18
CA PRO A 56 22.21 -30.16 8.06
C PRO A 56 20.88 -29.55 7.56
N VAL A 57 20.10 -28.97 8.48
CA VAL A 57 18.88 -28.21 8.15
C VAL A 57 19.27 -26.76 7.89
N TYR A 58 18.93 -26.27 6.71
CA TYR A 58 19.12 -24.88 6.31
C TYR A 58 17.84 -24.10 6.51
N TYR A 59 17.98 -22.87 6.97
CA TYR A 59 16.91 -21.91 7.13
C TYR A 59 17.15 -20.75 6.16
N ARG A 60 16.08 -20.27 5.55
CA ARG A 60 16.09 -19.12 4.64
C ARG A 60 14.85 -18.25 4.87
N PRO A 61 14.91 -16.94 4.63
CA PRO A 61 13.72 -16.11 4.65
C PRO A 61 12.69 -16.63 3.64
N SER A 62 11.41 -16.65 4.02
CA SER A 62 10.34 -17.00 3.08
C SER A 62 10.32 -16.03 1.90
N GLN A 63 9.94 -16.47 0.69
CA GLN A 63 9.78 -15.54 -0.44
C GLN A 63 8.72 -14.47 -0.15
N SER A 64 7.74 -14.79 0.69
CA SER A 64 6.78 -13.85 1.27
C SER A 64 7.45 -12.77 2.13
N ALA A 65 8.57 -13.10 2.79
CA ALA A 65 9.39 -12.18 3.57
C ALA A 65 10.43 -11.42 2.72
N LYS A 66 10.90 -11.99 1.59
CA LYS A 66 11.79 -11.28 0.65
C LYS A 66 11.07 -10.14 -0.09
N ARG A 67 9.76 -10.23 -0.35
CA ARG A 67 8.96 -9.11 -0.89
C ARG A 67 8.79 -7.95 0.09
N GLN A 68 9.06 -8.13 1.39
CA GLN A 68 8.97 -7.04 2.38
C GLN A 68 10.22 -6.14 2.41
N ASN A 69 11.24 -6.39 1.58
CA ASN A 69 12.54 -5.70 1.70
C ASN A 69 12.90 -4.76 0.54
N SER A 70 12.03 -4.59 -0.46
CA SER A 70 12.06 -3.37 -1.27
C SER A 70 11.10 -2.39 -0.62
N ASP A 71 11.63 -1.33 -0.02
CA ASP A 71 10.80 -0.22 0.43
C ASP A 71 9.89 0.21 -0.73
N ASN A 72 8.58 0.20 -0.54
CA ASN A 72 7.67 0.78 -1.50
C ASN A 72 7.74 2.31 -1.44
N ILE A 73 7.09 2.99 -2.39
CA ILE A 73 7.06 4.45 -2.46
C ILE A 73 6.64 5.12 -1.13
N LEU A 74 5.69 4.53 -0.41
CA LEU A 74 5.21 5.05 0.87
C LEU A 74 6.21 4.80 2.02
N ASP A 75 6.90 3.66 2.03
CA ASP A 75 7.96 3.38 3.01
C ASP A 75 9.14 4.35 2.85
N MET A 76 9.54 4.65 1.61
CA MET A 76 10.56 5.66 1.32
C MET A 76 10.11 7.05 1.80
N PHE A 77 8.85 7.41 1.52
CA PHE A 77 8.27 8.69 1.95
C PHE A 77 8.23 8.84 3.48
N ALA A 78 7.83 7.79 4.20
CA ALA A 78 7.81 7.76 5.66
C ALA A 78 9.21 7.88 6.27
N LYS A 79 10.23 7.26 5.64
CA LYS A 79 11.63 7.37 6.07
C LYS A 79 12.16 8.79 5.92
N SER A 80 11.84 9.46 4.81
CA SER A 80 12.21 10.86 4.59
C SER A 80 11.41 11.84 5.45
N ASN A 81 10.18 11.47 5.84
CA ASN A 81 9.27 12.33 6.61
C ASN A 81 8.73 11.60 7.86
N PRO A 82 9.52 11.47 8.93
CA PRO A 82 9.13 10.69 10.11
C PRO A 82 7.82 11.15 10.78
N SER A 83 7.47 12.43 10.68
CA SER A 83 6.22 12.99 11.21
C SER A 83 4.98 12.45 10.50
N LEU A 84 5.10 12.00 9.25
CA LEU A 84 4.00 11.45 8.45
C LEU A 84 3.89 9.94 8.55
N PHE A 85 4.72 9.29 9.37
CA PHE A 85 4.72 7.83 9.54
C PHE A 85 3.33 7.27 9.84
N HIS A 86 2.58 7.90 10.74
CA HIS A 86 1.25 7.42 11.09
C HIS A 86 0.25 7.57 9.94
N CYS A 87 0.30 8.69 9.21
CA CYS A 87 -0.54 8.93 8.04
C CYS A 87 -0.26 7.90 6.94
N VAL A 88 1.01 7.57 6.72
CA VAL A 88 1.43 6.53 5.77
C VAL A 88 0.90 5.16 6.19
N GLU A 89 1.06 4.76 7.45
CA GLU A 89 0.59 3.46 7.92
C GLU A 89 -0.95 3.35 7.88
N GLN A 90 -1.67 4.43 8.17
CA GLN A 90 -3.12 4.50 7.99
C GLN A 90 -3.53 4.34 6.52
N ALA A 91 -2.83 5.02 5.61
CA ALA A 91 -3.11 4.91 4.18
C ALA A 91 -2.84 3.49 3.65
N LYS A 92 -1.72 2.88 4.06
CA LYS A 92 -1.39 1.49 3.73
C LYS A 92 -2.47 0.54 4.26
N ALA A 93 -2.90 0.69 5.51
CA ALA A 93 -3.96 -0.13 6.09
C ALA A 93 -5.29 0.01 5.34
N ALA A 94 -5.65 1.23 4.94
CA ALA A 94 -6.86 1.49 4.17
C ALA A 94 -6.81 0.88 2.77
N VAL A 95 -5.67 0.94 2.07
CA VAL A 95 -5.48 0.26 0.78
C VAL A 95 -5.61 -1.26 0.92
N LEU A 96 -4.99 -1.84 1.94
CA LEU A 96 -4.96 -3.29 2.14
C LEU A 96 -6.28 -3.87 2.70
N TYR A 97 -7.23 -3.02 3.07
CA TYR A 97 -8.49 -3.46 3.70
C TYR A 97 -9.35 -4.25 2.69
N PRO A 98 -9.77 -5.50 2.99
CA PRO A 98 -10.57 -6.29 2.04
C PRO A 98 -12.01 -5.76 1.86
N PRO A 99 -12.67 -6.02 0.71
CA PRO A 99 -12.14 -6.68 -0.48
C PRO A 99 -11.42 -5.73 -1.47
N HIS A 100 -11.73 -4.42 -1.44
CA HIS A 100 -11.31 -3.45 -2.47
C HIS A 100 -10.72 -2.16 -1.88
N GLY A 101 -10.11 -2.24 -0.70
CA GLY A 101 -9.67 -1.08 0.06
C GLY A 101 -10.83 -0.36 0.78
N MET A 102 -10.48 0.67 1.54
CA MET A 102 -11.40 1.54 2.26
C MET A 102 -11.29 2.97 1.71
N HIS A 103 -12.43 3.67 1.65
CA HIS A 103 -12.45 5.10 1.32
C HIS A 103 -11.66 5.90 2.35
N MET A 104 -10.92 6.91 1.89
CA MET A 104 -10.05 7.74 2.71
C MET A 104 -10.38 9.22 2.54
N MET A 105 -10.26 9.98 3.63
CA MET A 105 -10.35 11.43 3.61
C MET A 105 -9.01 12.02 4.03
N LEU A 106 -8.41 12.83 3.15
CA LEU A 106 -7.12 13.47 3.40
C LEU A 106 -7.35 14.89 3.92
N PHE A 107 -6.89 15.14 5.15
CA PHE A 107 -6.96 16.46 5.78
C PHE A 107 -5.59 17.13 5.83
N GLY A 108 -5.60 18.45 5.70
CA GLY A 108 -4.40 19.27 5.77
C GLY A 108 -4.62 20.61 5.08
N GLU A 109 -3.77 21.58 5.39
CA GLU A 109 -3.81 22.92 4.80
C GLU A 109 -3.61 22.88 3.28
N THR A 110 -3.97 23.96 2.59
CA THR A 110 -3.72 24.10 1.15
C THR A 110 -2.20 24.09 0.90
N GLY A 111 -1.77 23.32 -0.10
CA GLY A 111 -0.35 23.26 -0.51
C GLY A 111 0.53 22.25 0.26
N VAL A 112 0.01 21.52 1.25
CA VAL A 112 0.80 20.50 1.99
C VAL A 112 1.08 19.21 1.21
N GLY A 113 0.64 19.11 -0.05
CA GLY A 113 0.89 17.95 -0.92
C GLY A 113 -0.16 16.82 -0.81
N LYS A 114 -1.42 17.12 -0.48
CA LYS A 114 -2.49 16.10 -0.40
C LYS A 114 -2.68 15.33 -1.71
N SER A 115 -2.67 16.02 -2.85
CA SER A 115 -2.83 15.41 -4.17
C SER A 115 -1.64 14.52 -4.54
N MET A 116 -0.41 14.96 -4.21
CA MET A 116 0.80 14.12 -4.31
C MET A 116 0.67 12.88 -3.44
N PHE A 117 0.23 13.03 -2.19
CA PHE A 117 0.06 11.88 -1.29
C PHE A 117 -0.99 10.89 -1.80
N ALA A 118 -2.11 11.38 -2.37
CA ALA A 118 -3.12 10.53 -3.00
C ALA A 118 -2.55 9.72 -4.19
N GLU A 119 -1.72 10.34 -5.03
CA GLU A 119 -1.02 9.66 -6.13
C GLU A 119 -0.05 8.58 -5.62
N MET A 120 0.69 8.86 -4.54
CA MET A 120 1.58 7.86 -3.92
C MET A 120 0.80 6.66 -3.33
N ILE A 121 -0.37 6.92 -2.74
CA ILE A 121 -1.27 5.87 -2.24
C ILE A 121 -1.76 4.99 -3.40
N TYR A 122 -2.14 5.61 -4.52
CA TYR A 122 -2.54 4.88 -5.73
C TYR A 122 -1.40 4.00 -6.27
N HIS A 123 -0.17 4.53 -6.37
CA HIS A 123 0.98 3.74 -6.79
C HIS A 123 1.27 2.57 -5.85
N TYR A 124 1.17 2.78 -4.54
CA TYR A 124 1.29 1.71 -3.56
C TYR A 124 0.20 0.62 -3.73
N ALA A 125 -1.04 1.01 -4.05
CA ALA A 125 -2.12 0.07 -4.31
C ALA A 125 -1.85 -0.82 -5.54
N CYS A 126 -1.23 -0.26 -6.58
CA CYS A 126 -0.75 -1.02 -7.74
C CYS A 126 0.44 -1.94 -7.37
N GLU A 127 1.46 -1.41 -6.68
CA GLU A 127 2.65 -2.18 -6.26
C GLU A 127 2.32 -3.36 -5.33
N SER A 128 1.31 -3.20 -4.47
CA SER A 128 0.84 -4.23 -3.55
C SER A 128 -0.05 -5.29 -4.23
N GLY A 129 -0.42 -5.10 -5.49
CA GLY A 129 -1.31 -5.99 -6.24
C GLY A 129 -2.78 -5.93 -5.81
N HIS A 130 -3.17 -4.88 -5.07
CA HIS A 130 -4.58 -4.63 -4.71
C HIS A 130 -5.36 -4.00 -5.86
N LEU A 131 -4.69 -3.19 -6.69
CA LEU A 131 -5.20 -2.72 -7.97
C LEU A 131 -4.51 -3.47 -9.10
N VAL A 132 -5.23 -3.67 -10.19
CA VAL A 132 -4.68 -4.25 -11.42
C VAL A 132 -3.69 -3.29 -12.09
N ASP A 133 -2.73 -3.83 -12.83
CA ASP A 133 -1.83 -3.04 -13.65
C ASP A 133 -2.64 -2.17 -14.63
N ASN A 134 -2.43 -0.85 -14.59
CA ASN A 134 -3.18 0.18 -15.33
C ASN A 134 -4.61 0.47 -14.83
N ALA A 135 -4.92 0.17 -13.58
CA ALA A 135 -6.15 0.66 -12.96
C ALA A 135 -6.27 2.19 -13.14
N PRO A 136 -7.46 2.75 -13.44
CA PRO A 136 -7.60 4.18 -13.66
C PRO A 136 -7.36 4.98 -12.37
N PHE A 137 -6.56 6.04 -12.43
CA PHE A 137 -6.47 7.06 -11.38
C PHE A 137 -7.12 8.35 -11.91
N VAL A 138 -8.38 8.57 -11.54
CA VAL A 138 -9.16 9.71 -12.00
C VAL A 138 -9.13 10.79 -10.93
N VAL A 139 -8.54 11.94 -11.26
CA VAL A 139 -8.55 13.12 -10.40
C VAL A 139 -9.66 14.06 -10.85
N PHE A 140 -10.46 14.52 -9.89
CA PHE A 140 -11.51 15.50 -10.13
C PHE A 140 -11.42 16.61 -9.09
N ASN A 141 -11.18 17.84 -9.56
CA ASN A 141 -11.16 19.02 -8.71
C ASN A 141 -12.59 19.53 -8.50
N CYS A 142 -13.10 19.42 -7.28
CA CYS A 142 -14.43 19.85 -6.91
C CYS A 142 -14.59 21.37 -6.90
N ALA A 143 -13.50 22.13 -6.76
CA ALA A 143 -13.56 23.59 -6.73
C ALA A 143 -14.08 24.20 -8.05
N ASP A 144 -13.88 23.53 -9.18
CA ASP A 144 -14.30 24.02 -10.50
C ASP A 144 -15.83 23.98 -10.69
N TYR A 145 -16.55 23.26 -9.80
CA TYR A 145 -17.98 22.97 -9.94
C TYR A 145 -18.82 23.40 -8.73
N SER A 146 -18.23 24.12 -7.76
CA SER A 146 -18.88 24.53 -6.51
C SER A 146 -20.18 25.30 -6.72
N ASP A 147 -20.25 26.11 -7.78
CA ASP A 147 -21.40 26.98 -8.08
C ASP A 147 -22.47 26.28 -8.93
N ASN A 148 -22.21 25.07 -9.43
CA ASN A 148 -23.08 24.36 -10.37
C ASN A 148 -23.27 22.88 -9.99
N PRO A 149 -24.09 22.58 -8.96
CA PRO A 149 -24.31 21.20 -8.49
C PRO A 149 -24.84 20.24 -9.57
N GLN A 150 -25.67 20.75 -10.51
CA GLN A 150 -26.18 19.94 -11.61
C GLN A 150 -25.06 19.48 -12.56
N LEU A 151 -24.07 20.35 -12.79
CA LEU A 151 -22.93 20.03 -13.63
C LEU A 151 -22.02 19.01 -12.93
N LEU A 152 -21.80 19.16 -11.62
CA LEU A 152 -21.09 18.17 -10.80
C LEU A 152 -21.70 16.77 -10.94
N VAL A 153 -23.02 16.65 -10.70
CA VAL A 153 -23.72 15.35 -10.82
C VAL A 153 -23.59 14.79 -12.23
N SER A 154 -23.73 15.62 -13.26
CA SER A 154 -23.57 15.20 -14.66
C SER A 154 -22.16 14.70 -14.98
N GLN A 155 -21.11 15.25 -14.35
CA GLN A 155 -19.73 14.78 -14.51
C GLN A 155 -19.52 13.46 -13.77
N LEU A 156 -20.01 13.34 -12.52
CA LEU A 156 -19.85 12.14 -11.72
C LEU A 156 -20.60 10.93 -12.32
N MET A 157 -21.86 11.14 -12.71
CA MET A 157 -22.77 10.09 -13.18
C MET A 157 -22.77 9.92 -14.71
N GLY A 158 -22.25 10.90 -15.44
CA GLY A 158 -22.36 10.95 -16.90
C GLY A 158 -23.70 11.51 -17.36
N THR A 159 -23.84 11.62 -18.67
CA THR A 159 -25.04 12.18 -19.31
C THR A 159 -25.40 11.39 -20.55
N LYS A 160 -26.71 11.15 -20.74
CA LYS A 160 -27.25 10.55 -21.96
C LYS A 160 -27.69 11.65 -22.92
N LYS A 161 -27.59 11.37 -24.22
CA LYS A 161 -28.10 12.26 -25.26
C LYS A 161 -29.58 12.58 -24.98
N GLY A 162 -29.91 13.86 -24.98
CA GLY A 162 -31.27 14.36 -24.70
C GLY A 162 -31.66 14.42 -23.22
N ALA A 163 -30.75 14.19 -22.27
CA ALA A 163 -31.04 14.34 -20.84
C ALA A 163 -31.37 15.79 -20.43
N TYR A 164 -30.84 16.78 -21.15
CA TYR A 164 -31.19 18.20 -21.04
C TYR A 164 -30.93 18.92 -22.37
N THR A 165 -31.41 20.16 -22.51
CA THR A 165 -31.22 20.98 -23.71
C THR A 165 -29.73 21.23 -23.96
N GLY A 166 -29.18 20.69 -25.07
CA GLY A 166 -27.75 20.76 -25.40
C GLY A 166 -26.94 19.50 -25.04
N ALA A 167 -27.57 18.44 -24.52
CA ALA A 167 -26.96 17.12 -24.39
C ALA A 167 -26.93 16.40 -25.75
N ASP A 168 -26.01 16.81 -26.63
CA ASP A 168 -25.97 16.33 -28.02
C ASP A 168 -25.39 14.91 -28.19
N ALA A 169 -24.70 14.41 -27.16
CA ALA A 169 -24.06 13.10 -27.15
C ALA A 169 -24.06 12.47 -25.75
N ASP A 170 -23.92 11.15 -25.72
CA ASP A 170 -23.63 10.39 -24.50
C ASP A 170 -22.23 10.74 -23.99
N ARG A 171 -22.08 10.94 -22.67
CA ARG A 171 -20.79 11.16 -22.01
C ARG A 171 -20.69 10.24 -20.79
N PRO A 172 -19.66 9.38 -20.71
CA PRO A 172 -19.45 8.52 -19.55
C PRO A 172 -19.08 9.35 -18.32
N GLY A 173 -19.60 8.92 -17.17
CA GLY A 173 -19.34 9.57 -15.87
C GLY A 173 -17.94 9.28 -15.34
N LEU A 174 -17.51 10.07 -14.35
CA LEU A 174 -16.23 9.86 -13.67
C LEU A 174 -16.20 8.54 -12.90
N LEU A 175 -17.34 8.11 -12.34
CA LEU A 175 -17.44 6.81 -11.68
C LEU A 175 -17.19 5.65 -12.65
N GLU A 176 -17.76 5.73 -13.86
CA GLU A 176 -17.54 4.74 -14.91
C GLU A 176 -16.08 4.76 -15.40
N LYS A 177 -15.48 5.95 -15.54
CA LYS A 177 -14.07 6.09 -15.92
C LYS A 177 -13.09 5.58 -14.86
N ALA A 178 -13.49 5.61 -13.59
CA ALA A 178 -12.70 5.15 -12.46
C ALA A 178 -12.98 3.70 -12.07
N ASP A 179 -13.83 2.98 -12.82
CA ASP A 179 -14.19 1.60 -12.51
C ASP A 179 -12.95 0.70 -12.45
N GLY A 180 -12.88 -0.13 -11.41
CA GLY A 180 -11.71 -0.96 -11.11
C GLY A 180 -10.45 -0.19 -10.66
N GLY A 181 -10.53 1.12 -10.44
CA GLY A 181 -9.43 1.96 -9.99
C GLY A 181 -9.79 2.90 -8.84
N VAL A 182 -9.32 4.15 -8.92
CA VAL A 182 -9.44 5.15 -7.86
C VAL A 182 -9.97 6.46 -8.43
N LEU A 183 -11.02 6.98 -7.81
CA LEU A 183 -11.51 8.34 -8.01
C LEU A 183 -11.04 9.21 -6.84
N PHE A 184 -10.19 10.20 -7.12
CA PHE A 184 -9.72 11.18 -6.15
C PHE A 184 -10.48 12.50 -6.34
N LEU A 185 -11.22 12.90 -5.30
CA LEU A 185 -11.97 14.16 -5.24
C LEU A 185 -11.15 15.20 -4.51
N ASP A 186 -10.50 16.10 -5.25
CA ASP A 186 -9.71 17.18 -4.67
C ASP A 186 -10.60 18.37 -4.30
N GLU A 187 -10.23 19.10 -3.25
CA GLU A 187 -10.98 20.27 -2.77
C GLU A 187 -12.48 19.99 -2.49
N VAL A 188 -12.83 18.76 -2.07
CA VAL A 188 -14.24 18.35 -1.83
C VAL A 188 -14.99 19.26 -0.84
N HIS A 189 -14.27 19.93 0.07
CA HIS A 189 -14.84 20.89 1.01
C HIS A 189 -15.41 22.16 0.34
N ARG A 190 -15.14 22.38 -0.95
CA ARG A 190 -15.70 23.46 -1.76
C ARG A 190 -17.12 23.17 -2.23
N LEU A 191 -17.57 21.92 -2.15
CA LEU A 191 -18.90 21.55 -2.55
C LEU A 191 -19.95 22.08 -1.55
N PRO A 192 -21.11 22.54 -2.03
CA PRO A 192 -22.19 22.95 -1.16
C PRO A 192 -22.70 21.77 -0.32
N PRO A 193 -23.34 22.01 0.85
CA PRO A 193 -23.86 20.95 1.70
C PRO A 193 -24.94 20.08 1.04
N GLN A 194 -25.49 20.52 -0.10
CA GLN A 194 -26.46 19.78 -0.90
C GLN A 194 -25.82 18.76 -1.86
N GLY A 195 -24.50 18.79 -2.06
CA GLY A 195 -23.79 17.92 -2.98
C GLY A 195 -22.46 18.50 -3.42
#